data_AF-A0A371EUJ8-F1
#
_entry.id   AF-A0A371EUJ8-F1
#
_cell.length_a   1.000
_cell.length_b   1.000
_cell.length_c   1.000
_cell.angle_alpha   90.00
_cell.angle_beta   90.00
_cell.angle_gamma   90.00
#
_symmetry.space_group_name_H-M   'P 1'
#
loop_
_entity.id
_entity.type
_entity.pdbx_description
1 polymer ?
#
loop_
_entity_poly.entity_id
_entity_poly.type
_entity_poly.pdbx_seq_one_letter_code
_entity_poly.pdbx_strand_id
1 'polypeptide(L)' 'MAAHIQDDKILVHCFQDSLSGAALSWYKDLAKAFLKQYRYNEDMAPDRSRLHNMAKKDHEGFKEYAQK' A
#
# COMPACT_ATOMS: atom_id res chain seq x y z
N MET A 1 21.98 6.87 11.36
CA MET A 1 20.84 6.28 10.61
C MET A 1 20.56 6.98 9.27
N ALA A 2 21.46 7.83 8.73
CA ALA A 2 21.25 8.52 7.46
C ALA A 2 21.89 7.81 6.24
N ALA A 3 22.89 6.95 6.46
CA ALA A 3 23.62 6.29 5.37
C ALA A 3 22.75 5.27 4.59
N HIS A 4 21.92 4.49 5.30
CA HIS A 4 21.09 3.46 4.68
C HIS A 4 20.02 4.00 3.70
N ILE A 5 19.45 5.18 3.96
CA ILE A 5 18.43 5.79 3.08
C ILE A 5 19.04 6.28 1.76
N GLN A 6 20.33 6.63 1.78
CA GLN A 6 21.06 7.06 0.60
C GLN A 6 21.41 5.85 -0.28
N ASP A 7 21.78 4.72 0.33
CA ASP A 7 22.04 3.46 -0.37
C ASP A 7 20.80 2.91 -1.10
N ASP A 8 19.63 2.92 -0.45
CA ASP A 8 18.40 2.40 -1.08
C ASP A 8 18.03 3.16 -2.36
N LYS A 9 18.20 4.49 -2.36
CA LYS A 9 17.96 5.32 -3.55
C LYS A 9 18.96 5.05 -4.67
N ILE A 10 20.22 4.79 -4.33
CA ILE A 10 21.26 4.45 -5.31
C ILE A 10 20.95 3.07 -5.92
N LEU A 11 20.55 2.10 -5.10
CA LEU A 11 20.23 0.74 -5.55
C LEU A 11 19.04 0.70 -6.52
N VAL A 12 17.98 1.47 -6.23
CA VAL A 12 16.82 1.56 -7.13
C VAL A 12 17.21 2.17 -8.48
N HIS A 13 18.09 3.18 -8.48
CA HIS A 13 18.55 3.81 -9.73
C HIS A 13 19.42 2.86 -10.55
N CYS A 14 20.39 2.18 -9.93
CA CYS A 14 21.22 1.17 -10.61
C CYS A 14 20.38 0.02 -11.17
N PHE A 15 19.36 -0.43 -10.44
CA PHE A 15 18.44 -1.45 -10.93
C PHE A 15 17.66 -0.98 -12.16
N GLN A 16 17.14 0.24 -12.13
CA GLN A 16 16.42 0.80 -13.27
C GLN A 16 17.32 0.98 -14.49
N ASP A 17 18.56 1.45 -14.30
CA ASP A 17 19.54 1.64 -15.38
C ASP A 17 20.02 0.32 -15.98
N SER A 18 19.97 -0.77 -15.20
CA SER A 18 20.32 -2.12 -15.67
C SER A 18 19.30 -2.73 -16.63
N LEU A 19 18.08 -2.17 -16.69
CA LEU A 19 17.00 -2.66 -17.53
C LEU A 19 17.01 -2.01 -18.91
N SER A 20 16.89 -2.81 -19.97
CA SER A 20 16.79 -2.32 -21.34
C SER A 20 15.72 -3.07 -22.14
N GLY A 21 15.22 -2.44 -23.21
CA GLY A 21 14.25 -3.03 -24.13
C GLY A 21 12.98 -3.52 -23.44
N ALA A 22 12.63 -4.79 -23.68
CA ALA A 22 11.41 -5.41 -23.15
C ALA A 22 11.37 -5.46 -21.61
N ALA A 23 12.51 -5.64 -20.95
CA ALA A 23 12.58 -5.70 -19.49
C ALA A 23 12.23 -4.36 -18.85
N LEU A 24 12.67 -3.25 -19.46
CA LEU A 24 12.30 -1.90 -19.00
C LEU A 24 10.80 -1.63 -19.19
N SER A 25 10.23 -2.07 -20.32
CA SER A 25 8.78 -1.92 -20.56
C SER A 25 7.97 -2.67 -19.51
N TRP A 26 8.31 -3.94 -19.27
CA TRP A 26 7.66 -4.77 -18.26
C TRP A 26 7.75 -4.15 -16.85
N TYR A 27 8.92 -3.65 -16.46
CA TYR A 27 9.10 -3.03 -15.14
C TYR A 27 8.25 -1.77 -14.97
N LYS A 28 8.12 -0.93 -16.01
CA LYS A 28 7.25 0.25 -15.98
C LYS A 28 5.78 -0.12 -15.82
N ASP A 29 5.32 -1.16 -16.52
CA ASP A 29 3.94 -1.64 -16.41
C ASP A 29 3.66 -2.22 -15.02
N LEU A 30 4.60 -2.98 -14.47
CA LEU A 30 4.53 -3.50 -13.11
C LEU A 30 4.46 -2.37 -12.07
N ALA A 31 5.36 -1.38 -12.16
CA ALA A 31 5.38 -0.24 -11.25
C ALA A 31 4.04 0.54 -11.30
N LYS A 32 3.48 0.72 -12.49
CA LYS A 32 2.17 1.36 -12.68
C LYS A 32 1.03 0.56 -12.05
N ALA A 33 1.03 -0.76 -12.22
CA ALA A 33 0.04 -1.64 -11.61
C ALA A 33 0.14 -1.62 -10.08
N PHE A 34 1.36 -1.66 -9.54
CA PHE A 34 1.62 -1.57 -8.11
C PHE A 34 1.10 -0.25 -7.52
N LEU A 35 1.42 0.88 -8.13
CA LEU A 35 0.94 2.19 -7.68
C LEU A 35 -0.60 2.28 -7.69
N LYS A 36 -1.25 1.72 -8.71
CA LYS A 36 -2.72 1.67 -8.77
C LYS A 36 -3.30 0.85 -7.61
N GLN A 37 -2.72 -0.31 -7.33
CA GLN A 37 -3.16 -1.16 -6.22
C GLN A 37 -2.89 -0.51 -4.86
N TYR A 38 -1.73 0.12 -4.69
CA TYR A 38 -1.37 0.82 -3.46
C TYR A 38 -2.35 1.94 -3.15
N ARG A 39 -2.66 2.79 -4.14
CA ARG A 39 -3.68 3.85 -3.99
C ARG A 39 -5.05 3.29 -3.66
N TYR A 40 -5.46 2.22 -4.34
CA TYR A 40 -6.71 1.54 -4.00
C TYR A 40 -6.73 1.06 -2.55
N ASN A 41 -5.63 0.48 -2.07
CA ASN A 41 -5.53 0.04 -0.68
C ASN A 41 -5.55 1.23 0.30
N GLU A 42 -4.91 2.36 -0.03
CA GLU A 42 -5.00 3.60 0.77
C GLU A 42 -6.42 4.14 0.83
N ASP A 43 -7.13 4.18 -0.30
CA ASP A 43 -8.51 4.66 -0.40
C ASP A 43 -9.50 3.70 0.30
N MET A 44 -9.24 2.39 0.25
CA MET A 44 -10.09 1.36 0.83
C MET A 44 -9.81 1.11 2.32
N ALA A 45 -8.62 1.52 2.81
CA ALA A 45 -8.24 1.36 4.20
C ALA A 45 -9.32 1.97 5.10
N PRO A 46 -9.88 1.22 6.06
CA PRO A 46 -10.85 1.78 6.98
C PRO A 46 -10.17 2.90 7.77
N ASP A 47 -10.73 4.11 7.66
CA ASP A 47 -10.28 5.22 8.44
C ASP A 47 -10.46 4.93 9.95
N ARG A 48 -9.75 5.69 10.78
CA ARG A 48 -9.77 5.51 12.23
C ARG A 48 -11.19 5.61 12.80
N SER A 49 -12.07 6.39 12.19
CA SER A 49 -13.49 6.48 12.56
C SER A 49 -14.31 5.24 12.19
N ARG A 50 -14.08 4.62 11.02
CA ARG A 50 -14.69 3.35 10.61
C ARG A 50 -14.26 2.24 11.55
N LEU A 51 -12.97 2.15 11.88
CA LEU A 51 -12.46 1.19 12.87
C LEU A 51 -13.10 1.40 14.25
N HIS A 52 -13.24 2.65 14.69
CA HIS A 52 -13.92 2.97 15.95
C HIS A 52 -15.40 2.57 15.92
N ASN A 53 -16.07 2.71 14.77
CA ASN A 53 -17.47 2.31 14.60
C ASN A 53 -17.67 0.79 14.45
N MET A 54 -16.60 0.06 14.09
CA MET A 54 -16.52 -1.40 14.09
C MET A 54 -16.18 -1.99 15.46
N ALA A 55 -15.92 -1.18 16.50
CA ALA A 55 -15.81 -1.67 17.86
C ALA A 55 -17.22 -1.82 18.47
N LYS A 56 -17.45 -2.93 19.20
CA LYS A 56 -18.73 -3.20 19.85
C LYS A 56 -19.01 -2.12 20.89
N LYS A 57 -20.13 -1.42 20.77
CA LYS A 57 -20.54 -0.42 21.77
C LYS A 57 -21.15 -1.09 23.00
N ASP A 58 -21.08 -0.43 24.15
CA ASP A 58 -21.57 -0.98 25.43
C ASP A 58 -23.08 -1.32 25.41
N HIS A 59 -23.86 -0.57 24.62
CA HIS A 59 -25.31 -0.72 24.46
C HIS A 59 -25.70 -1.48 23.18
N GLU A 60 -24.74 -2.02 22.42
CA GLU A 60 -25.00 -2.72 21.16
C GLU A 60 -25.19 -4.23 21.39
N GLY A 61 -26.23 -4.78 20.78
CA GLY A 61 -26.49 -6.22 20.80
C GLY A 61 -25.43 -7.01 20.03
N PHE A 62 -25.12 -8.22 20.48
CA PHE A 62 -24.12 -9.07 19.81
C PHE A 62 -24.44 -9.36 18.34
N LYS A 63 -25.73 -9.56 18.02
CA LYS A 63 -26.18 -9.82 16.65
C LYS A 63 -26.03 -8.60 15.74
N GLU A 64 -26.24 -7.40 16.26
CA GLU A 64 -26.06 -6.13 15.52
C GLU A 64 -24.58 -5.86 15.27
N TYR A 65 -23.73 -6.11 16.28
CA TYR A 65 -22.27 -6.03 16.13
C TYR A 65 -21.73 -7.01 15.08
N ALA A 66 -22.17 -8.27 15.11
CA ALA A 66 -21.69 -9.30 14.18
C ALA A 66 -22.15 -9.10 12.72
N GLN A 67 -23.11 -8.19 12.48
CA GLN A 67 -23.61 -7.85 11.14
C GLN A 67 -22.97 -6.59 10.53
N LYS A 68 -22.16 -5.85 11.29
CA LYS A 68 -21.40 -4.68 10.80
C LYS A 68 -20.12 -5.11 10.10
#